data_AF-A0A3M6TL79-F1
#
_entry.id   AF-A0A3M6TL79-F1
#
_cell.length_a   1.000
_cell.length_b   1.000
_cell.length_c   1.000
_cell.angle_alpha   90.00
_cell.angle_beta   90.00
_cell.angle_gamma   90.00
#
_symmetry.space_group_name_H-M   'P 1'
#
loop_
_entity.id
_entity.type
_entity.pdbx_description
1 polymer ?
#
loop_
_entity_poly.entity_id
_entity_poly.type
_entity_poly.pdbx_seq_one_letter_code
_entity_poly.pdbx_strand_id
1 'polypeptide(L)'
;MAHRHHDVHDGSEKGSIEEITKPMNDEWNRLAYQMVSKKEDGNVPGHYLKIDGKSIVAYATGTDPKTHLMVHTILHFTAGLNAEIIVILESSSGGTAVAVNKTDDTVFVKTLSTSLRSLTNLDKVKKLYPEILFKQVPRETGSSLFYFKSYLSDKRRILGFDSKGLPMNTGQVTPNSLESLFSEV
;
A
#
# COMPACT_ATOMS: atom_id res chain seq x y z
N MET A 1 23.97 30.37 60.75
CA MET A 1 22.73 29.58 60.90
C MET A 1 21.74 30.15 59.89
N ALA A 2 21.47 29.54 58.74
CA ALA A 2 20.85 28.24 58.47
C ALA A 2 19.38 28.41 58.05
N HIS A 3 19.10 28.11 56.76
CA HIS A 3 17.89 27.44 56.23
C HIS A 3 16.55 28.21 56.23
N ARG A 4 15.69 28.20 55.19
CA ARG A 4 15.37 27.21 54.13
C ARG A 4 14.66 27.85 52.91
N HIS A 5 14.93 27.26 51.74
CA HIS A 5 14.07 26.92 50.59
C HIS A 5 12.55 27.15 50.68
N HIS A 6 11.97 27.65 49.59
CA HIS A 6 11.06 26.86 48.75
C HIS A 6 11.25 27.20 47.26
N ASP A 7 11.70 26.19 46.52
CA ASP A 7 11.65 26.08 45.08
C ASP A 7 10.20 25.85 44.61
N VAL A 8 9.80 26.50 43.53
CA VAL A 8 8.79 25.94 42.61
C VAL A 8 9.40 25.98 41.22
N HIS A 9 9.83 24.80 40.77
CA HIS A 9 10.21 24.48 39.41
C HIS A 9 8.96 24.59 38.51
N ASP A 10 8.93 25.55 37.60
CA ASP A 10 8.12 25.46 36.38
C ASP A 10 9.04 24.95 35.26
N GLY A 11 9.17 23.63 35.19
CA GLY A 11 9.86 22.94 34.12
C GLY A 11 8.95 22.82 32.91
N SER A 12 8.76 23.91 32.16
CA SER A 12 8.26 23.78 30.79
C SER A 12 9.42 23.29 29.92
N GLU A 13 9.46 21.99 29.62
CA GLU A 13 10.29 21.44 28.55
C GLU A 13 9.89 22.12 27.23
N LYS A 14 10.64 23.17 26.89
CA LYS A 14 10.66 23.71 25.54
C LYS A 14 11.32 22.66 24.65
N GLY A 15 10.53 21.75 24.11
CA GLY A 15 10.90 21.03 22.89
C GLY A 15 11.38 22.08 21.89
N SER A 16 12.65 21.96 21.49
CA SER A 16 13.28 22.96 20.63
C SER A 16 12.50 23.05 19.32
N ILE A 17 12.16 24.28 18.93
CA ILE A 17 11.43 24.63 17.70
C ILE A 17 12.16 24.11 16.44
N GLU A 18 13.43 23.70 16.58
CA GLU A 18 14.24 23.07 15.52
C GLU A 18 13.77 21.67 15.09
N GLU A 19 12.96 20.96 15.88
CA GLU A 19 12.45 19.64 15.48
C GLU A 19 11.27 19.74 14.49
N ILE A 20 10.64 20.91 14.38
CA ILE A 20 9.40 21.13 13.60
C ILE A 20 9.70 21.52 12.13
N THR A 21 10.94 21.85 11.78
CA THR A 21 11.29 22.40 10.46
C THR A 21 12.27 21.55 9.65
N LYS A 22 12.68 20.36 10.13
CA LYS A 22 13.38 19.42 9.24
C LYS A 22 12.42 18.98 8.14
N PRO A 23 12.69 19.24 6.86
CA PRO A 23 11.89 18.67 5.79
C PRO A 23 11.88 17.16 5.98
N MET A 24 10.68 16.59 6.10
CA MET A 24 10.53 15.14 6.14
C MET A 24 11.04 14.62 4.81
N ASN A 25 12.20 13.96 4.82
CA ASN A 25 12.76 13.32 3.62
C ASN A 25 11.93 12.06 3.33
N ASP A 26 10.71 12.27 2.87
CA ASP A 26 9.75 11.26 2.48
C ASP A 26 9.93 10.95 1.00
N GLU A 27 10.49 9.77 0.73
CA GLU A 27 10.83 9.32 -0.63
C GLU A 27 9.61 8.81 -1.40
N TRP A 28 8.50 8.59 -0.70
CA TRP A 28 7.27 8.08 -1.26
C TRP A 28 6.39 9.22 -1.77
N ASN A 29 5.91 9.09 -3.01
CA ASN A 29 4.76 9.84 -3.49
C ASN A 29 3.47 9.20 -2.95
N ARG A 30 2.53 10.01 -2.47
CA ARG A 30 1.28 9.53 -1.84
C ARG A 30 0.10 10.26 -2.44
N LEU A 31 -0.75 9.53 -3.14
CA LEU A 31 -1.90 10.07 -3.84
C LEU A 31 -3.13 9.19 -3.60
N ALA A 32 -4.30 9.82 -3.57
CA ALA A 32 -5.55 9.12 -3.44
C ALA A 32 -5.99 8.63 -4.83
N TYR A 33 -6.27 7.33 -4.95
CA TYR A 33 -6.78 6.72 -6.17
C TYR A 33 -7.83 5.66 -5.82
N GLN A 34 -8.64 5.34 -6.82
CA GLN A 34 -9.38 4.10 -6.86
C GLN A 34 -8.75 3.15 -7.88
N MET A 35 -8.90 1.85 -7.66
CA MET A 35 -8.35 0.81 -8.54
C MET A 35 -9.49 -0.02 -9.10
N VAL A 36 -9.61 -0.12 -10.42
CA VAL A 36 -10.65 -0.90 -11.10
C VAL A 36 -10.04 -2.20 -11.60
N SER A 37 -10.56 -3.35 -11.15
CA SER A 37 -10.20 -4.64 -11.73
C SER A 37 -10.84 -4.81 -13.11
N LYS A 38 -10.09 -5.39 -14.06
CA LYS A 38 -10.59 -5.72 -15.40
C LYS A 38 -11.25 -7.09 -15.50
N LYS A 39 -11.41 -7.80 -14.37
CA LYS A 39 -12.25 -8.99 -14.29
C LYS A 39 -13.72 -8.59 -14.09
N GLU A 40 -14.30 -8.03 -15.15
CA GLU A 40 -15.60 -7.36 -15.12
C GLU A 40 -16.81 -8.33 -15.30
N ASP A 41 -16.60 -9.64 -15.12
CA ASP A 41 -17.62 -10.67 -15.35
C ASP A 41 -18.66 -10.79 -14.21
N GLY A 42 -18.56 -9.95 -13.18
CA GLY A 42 -19.38 -10.01 -11.97
C GLY A 42 -20.66 -9.17 -12.03
N ASN A 43 -21.59 -9.41 -11.11
CA ASN A 43 -22.91 -8.76 -11.10
C ASN A 43 -22.90 -7.28 -10.63
N VAL A 44 -21.75 -6.73 -10.21
CA VAL A 44 -21.66 -5.37 -9.67
C VAL A 44 -20.99 -4.44 -10.68
N PRO A 45 -21.66 -3.35 -11.12
CA PRO A 45 -21.04 -2.36 -11.97
C PRO A 45 -19.80 -1.72 -11.33
N GLY A 46 -18.68 -1.73 -12.04
CA GLY A 46 -17.50 -0.91 -11.74
C GLY A 46 -16.28 -1.64 -11.14
N HIS A 47 -16.44 -2.84 -10.60
CA HIS A 47 -15.33 -3.74 -10.18
C HIS A 47 -14.17 -3.08 -9.40
N TYR A 48 -14.51 -2.14 -8.53
CA TYR A 48 -13.52 -1.38 -7.76
C TYR A 48 -12.94 -2.24 -6.64
N LEU A 49 -11.61 -2.21 -6.49
CA LEU A 49 -10.91 -2.79 -5.36
C LEU A 49 -11.36 -2.09 -4.08
N LYS A 50 -11.67 -2.89 -3.06
CA LYS A 50 -12.15 -2.45 -1.77
C LYS A 50 -11.45 -3.20 -0.65
N ILE A 51 -11.02 -2.47 0.37
CA ILE A 51 -10.61 -3.05 1.66
C ILE A 51 -11.84 -3.04 2.57
N ASP A 52 -12.43 -4.20 2.83
CA ASP A 52 -13.62 -4.35 3.67
C ASP A 52 -13.31 -5.14 4.95
N GLY A 53 -12.96 -4.41 6.01
CA GLY A 53 -12.56 -5.01 7.28
C GLY A 53 -11.31 -5.90 7.10
N LYS A 54 -11.49 -7.21 7.12
CA LYS A 54 -10.41 -8.21 6.95
C LYS A 54 -10.29 -8.77 5.53
N SER A 55 -11.16 -8.34 4.61
CA SER A 55 -11.24 -8.87 3.26
C SER A 55 -10.84 -7.84 2.21
N ILE A 56 -10.27 -8.30 1.10
CA ILE A 56 -10.05 -7.51 -0.12
C ILE A 56 -10.96 -8.07 -1.19
N VAL A 57 -11.70 -7.21 -1.87
CA VAL A 57 -12.66 -7.63 -2.90
C VAL A 57 -12.64 -6.65 -4.07
N ALA A 58 -13.16 -7.06 -5.21
CA ALA A 58 -13.28 -6.25 -6.43
C ALA A 58 -14.72 -6.25 -6.99
N TYR A 59 -15.72 -6.39 -6.13
CA TYR A 59 -17.15 -6.31 -6.49
C TYR A 59 -17.81 -5.03 -5.96
N ALA A 60 -17.06 -3.93 -5.79
CA ALA A 60 -17.60 -2.67 -5.28
C ALA A 60 -17.89 -1.65 -6.39
N THR A 61 -18.81 -0.73 -6.13
CA THR A 61 -19.06 0.45 -6.97
C THR A 61 -18.07 1.57 -6.61
N GLY A 62 -17.78 2.46 -7.55
CA GLY A 62 -16.85 3.59 -7.31
C GLY A 62 -17.36 4.60 -6.27
N THR A 63 -18.64 4.56 -5.94
CA THR A 63 -19.24 5.37 -4.89
C THR A 63 -19.06 4.80 -3.48
N ASP A 64 -18.57 3.56 -3.33
CA ASP A 64 -18.29 2.98 -2.02
C ASP A 64 -17.02 3.65 -1.43
N PRO A 65 -17.10 4.34 -0.29
CA PRO A 65 -15.94 5.03 0.29
C PRO A 65 -14.76 4.10 0.60
N LYS A 66 -15.00 2.80 0.84
CA LYS A 66 -13.95 1.81 1.11
C LYS A 66 -13.13 1.42 -0.13
N THR A 67 -13.49 1.93 -1.31
CA THR A 67 -12.71 1.79 -2.54
C THR A 67 -11.65 2.88 -2.71
N HIS A 68 -11.69 3.92 -1.87
CA HIS A 68 -10.68 4.98 -1.88
C HIS A 68 -9.43 4.49 -1.16
N LEU A 69 -8.30 4.50 -1.86
CA LEU A 69 -7.01 4.07 -1.36
C LEU A 69 -6.08 5.26 -1.24
N MET A 70 -5.19 5.22 -0.25
CA MET A 70 -3.95 5.97 -0.28
C MET A 70 -2.90 5.09 -0.95
N VAL A 71 -2.44 5.49 -2.13
CA VAL A 71 -1.45 4.74 -2.91
C VAL A 71 -0.08 5.38 -2.70
N HIS A 72 0.84 4.59 -2.18
CA HIS A 72 2.23 5.01 -1.94
C HIS A 72 3.08 4.48 -3.07
N THR A 73 3.73 5.36 -3.83
CA THR A 73 4.60 4.98 -4.93
C THR A 73 6.03 5.47 -4.71
N ILE A 74 7.00 4.65 -5.06
CA ILE A 74 8.42 5.04 -5.10
C ILE A 74 9.06 4.45 -6.36
N LEU A 75 9.87 5.26 -7.03
CA LEU A 75 10.68 4.81 -8.16
C LEU A 75 11.95 4.16 -7.62
N HIS A 76 12.10 2.86 -7.82
CA HIS A 76 13.24 2.09 -7.35
C HIS A 76 14.14 1.69 -8.52
N PHE A 77 15.37 2.21 -8.55
CA PHE A 77 16.35 1.85 -9.56
C PHE A 77 17.09 0.57 -9.16
N THR A 78 17.03 -0.43 -10.04
CA THR A 78 17.78 -1.67 -9.92
C THR A 78 19.12 -1.56 -10.67
N ALA A 79 20.02 -2.52 -10.46
CA ALA A 79 21.28 -2.58 -11.19
C ALA A 79 21.03 -2.56 -12.70
N GLY A 80 21.66 -1.64 -13.43
CA GLY A 80 21.49 -1.48 -14.87
C GLY A 80 20.43 -0.45 -15.33
N LEU A 81 20.13 0.56 -14.51
CA LEU A 81 19.20 1.67 -14.82
C LEU A 81 17.73 1.28 -15.06
N ASN A 82 17.36 0.03 -14.81
CA ASN A 82 15.96 -0.39 -14.86
C ASN A 82 15.23 0.17 -13.64
N ALA A 83 14.22 0.99 -13.90
CA ALA A 83 13.37 1.57 -12.87
C ALA A 83 12.12 0.70 -12.65
N GLU A 84 11.81 0.43 -11.39
CA GLU A 84 10.61 -0.27 -10.96
C GLU A 84 9.71 0.69 -10.17
N ILE A 85 8.41 0.67 -10.44
CA ILE A 85 7.44 1.39 -9.60
C ILE A 85 7.01 0.45 -8.49
N ILE A 86 7.40 0.77 -7.25
CA ILE A 86 7.00 0.02 -6.07
C ILE A 86 5.80 0.71 -5.43
N VAL A 87 4.79 -0.06 -5.10
CA VAL A 87 3.46 0.41 -4.69
C VAL A 87 3.03 -0.24 -3.39
N ILE A 88 2.35 0.55 -2.54
CA ILE A 88 1.55 0.08 -1.42
C ILE A 88 0.11 0.56 -1.62
N LEU A 89 -0.85 -0.34 -1.39
CA LEU A 89 -2.28 -0.06 -1.45
C LEU A 89 -2.83 0.04 -0.02
N GLU A 90 -2.82 1.24 0.57
CA GLU A 90 -3.36 1.51 1.91
C GLU A 90 -4.84 1.94 1.80
N SER A 91 -5.67 1.57 2.77
CA SER A 91 -7.00 2.19 2.93
C SER A 91 -6.86 3.70 3.07
N SER A 92 -7.74 4.49 2.44
CA SER A 92 -7.76 5.95 2.64
C SER A 92 -7.99 6.37 4.09
N SER A 93 -8.64 5.54 4.90
CA SER A 93 -8.78 5.74 6.35
C SER A 93 -7.46 5.53 7.13
N GLY A 94 -6.44 5.00 6.48
CA GLY A 94 -5.17 4.58 7.06
C GLY A 94 -5.25 3.28 7.87
N GLY A 95 -4.08 2.79 8.28
CA GLY A 95 -3.94 1.72 9.28
C GLY A 95 -4.10 0.29 8.76
N THR A 96 -4.52 0.12 7.51
CA THR A 96 -4.60 -1.19 6.85
C THR A 96 -4.15 -1.12 5.40
N ALA A 97 -3.48 -2.17 4.91
CA ALA A 97 -3.06 -2.29 3.53
C ALA A 97 -3.32 -3.68 2.93
N VAL A 98 -3.38 -3.76 1.60
CA VAL A 98 -3.40 -5.03 0.87
C VAL A 98 -2.06 -5.74 1.07
N ALA A 99 -2.10 -7.04 1.37
CA ALA A 99 -0.90 -7.84 1.62
C ALA A 99 -0.99 -9.24 1.01
N VAL A 100 0.15 -9.88 0.84
CA VAL A 100 0.26 -11.27 0.37
C VAL A 100 0.95 -12.14 1.40
N ASN A 101 0.33 -13.24 1.78
CA ASN A 101 0.92 -14.21 2.68
C ASN A 101 2.03 -14.97 1.96
N LYS A 102 3.24 -14.92 2.51
CA LYS A 102 4.41 -15.57 1.90
C LYS A 102 4.27 -17.09 1.87
N THR A 103 3.60 -17.69 2.85
CA THR A 103 3.53 -19.14 3.02
C THR A 103 2.57 -19.80 2.03
N ASP A 104 1.36 -19.26 1.90
CA ASP A 104 0.26 -19.89 1.16
C ASP A 104 -0.25 -19.06 -0.02
N ASP A 105 0.38 -17.92 -0.31
CA ASP A 105 0.07 -17.02 -1.44
C ASP A 105 -1.32 -16.38 -1.40
N THR A 106 -2.01 -16.45 -0.26
CA THR A 106 -3.31 -15.80 -0.06
C THR A 106 -3.18 -14.29 0.07
N VAL A 107 -4.18 -13.55 -0.39
CA VAL A 107 -4.29 -12.10 -0.19
C VAL A 107 -5.03 -11.84 1.12
N PHE A 108 -4.52 -10.94 1.96
CA PHE A 108 -5.14 -10.59 3.24
C PHE A 108 -4.94 -9.11 3.58
N VAL A 109 -5.79 -8.58 4.47
CA VAL A 109 -5.65 -7.20 4.95
C VAL A 109 -4.65 -7.17 6.09
N LYS A 110 -3.55 -6.45 5.92
CA LYS A 110 -2.56 -6.23 6.97
C LYS A 110 -2.95 -5.02 7.82
N THR A 111 -3.15 -5.24 9.13
CA THR A 111 -3.20 -4.14 10.11
C THR A 111 -1.79 -3.63 10.39
N LEU A 112 -1.63 -2.30 10.37
CA LEU A 112 -0.36 -1.62 10.53
C LEU A 112 -0.24 -1.07 11.95
N SER A 113 0.71 -1.58 12.71
CA SER A 113 1.06 -1.05 14.04
C SER A 113 1.80 0.29 13.97
N THR A 114 2.42 0.58 12.83
CA THR A 114 3.20 1.78 12.55
C THR A 114 2.65 2.45 11.30
N SER A 115 2.33 3.74 11.39
CA SER A 115 1.77 4.50 10.26
C SER A 115 2.77 4.58 9.09
N LEU A 116 2.29 4.36 7.85
CA LEU A 116 3.12 4.48 6.64
C LEU A 116 3.66 5.90 6.40
N ARG A 117 3.08 6.93 7.03
CA ARG A 117 3.65 8.29 7.01
C ARG A 117 4.98 8.38 7.77
N SER A 118 5.20 7.53 8.77
CA SER A 118 6.48 7.48 9.50
C SER A 118 7.55 6.62 8.80
N LEU A 119 7.14 5.80 7.83
CA LEU A 119 8.02 4.92 7.05
C LEU A 119 8.45 5.61 5.76
N THR A 120 9.32 6.61 5.91
CA THR A 120 9.68 7.57 4.85
C THR A 120 10.48 7.02 3.67
N ASN A 121 10.89 5.74 3.68
CA ASN A 121 11.64 5.13 2.59
C ASN A 121 11.31 3.63 2.42
N LEU A 122 11.78 3.06 1.32
CA LEU A 122 11.51 1.67 0.95
C LEU A 122 12.08 0.66 1.97
N ASP A 123 13.29 0.90 2.48
CA ASP A 123 13.96 -0.05 3.38
C ASP A 123 13.24 -0.20 4.71
N LYS A 124 12.70 0.89 5.26
CA LYS A 124 11.85 0.85 6.46
C LYS A 124 10.62 -0.04 6.27
N VAL A 125 9.95 0.06 5.11
CA VAL A 125 8.78 -0.78 4.80
C VAL A 125 9.20 -2.22 4.56
N LYS A 126 10.28 -2.47 3.81
CA LYS A 126 10.84 -3.83 3.60
C LYS A 126 11.14 -4.55 4.93
N LYS A 127 11.61 -3.81 5.93
CA LYS A 127 11.93 -4.36 7.25
C LYS A 127 10.69 -4.71 8.08
N LEU A 128 9.65 -3.87 8.03
CA LEU A 128 8.48 -4.01 8.92
C LEU A 128 7.31 -4.74 8.28
N TYR A 129 7.04 -4.46 7.00
CA TYR A 129 5.87 -4.93 6.27
C TYR A 129 6.23 -5.36 4.84
N PRO A 130 7.18 -6.29 4.62
CA PRO A 130 7.55 -6.72 3.26
C PRO A 130 6.38 -7.27 2.44
N GLU A 131 5.34 -7.81 3.10
CA GLU A 131 4.17 -8.42 2.48
C GLU A 131 3.21 -7.44 1.79
N ILE A 132 3.29 -6.13 2.08
CA ILE A 132 2.41 -5.10 1.50
C ILE A 132 2.99 -4.44 0.25
N LEU A 133 4.22 -4.81 -0.12
CA LEU A 133 4.94 -4.22 -1.24
C LEU A 133 4.62 -4.95 -2.54
N PHE A 134 4.28 -4.17 -3.57
CA PHE A 134 4.05 -4.66 -4.93
C PHE A 134 4.90 -3.88 -5.94
N LYS A 135 5.26 -4.51 -7.05
CA LYS A 135 5.66 -3.85 -8.28
C LYS A 135 4.41 -3.59 -9.11
N GLN A 136 4.23 -2.37 -9.59
CA GLN A 136 3.26 -2.06 -10.63
C GLN A 136 3.92 -2.32 -11.98
N VAL A 137 3.43 -3.33 -12.70
CA VAL A 137 3.99 -3.74 -13.98
C VAL A 137 3.00 -3.37 -15.08
N PRO A 138 3.33 -2.42 -15.97
CA PRO A 138 2.44 -2.06 -17.06
C PRO A 138 2.28 -3.24 -18.02
N ARG A 139 1.08 -3.39 -18.59
CA ARG A 139 0.77 -4.46 -19.55
C ARG A 139 1.72 -4.40 -20.75
N GLU A 140 2.00 -3.18 -21.19
CA GLU A 140 2.96 -2.79 -22.22
C GLU A 140 3.44 -1.36 -21.93
N THR A 141 4.55 -0.94 -22.53
CA THR A 141 5.11 0.40 -22.32
C THR A 141 4.08 1.49 -22.60
N GLY A 142 3.83 2.36 -21.63
CA GLY A 142 2.86 3.46 -21.74
C GLY A 142 1.40 3.06 -21.51
N SER A 143 1.10 1.80 -21.21
CA SER A 143 -0.27 1.35 -20.94
C SER A 143 -0.82 1.94 -19.64
N SER A 144 -2.09 2.35 -19.67
CA SER A 144 -2.88 2.63 -18.47
C SER A 144 -3.34 1.36 -17.74
N LEU A 145 -3.14 0.20 -18.36
CA LEU A 145 -3.39 -1.10 -17.75
C LEU A 145 -2.11 -1.68 -17.19
N PHE A 146 -2.21 -2.21 -15.98
CA PHE A 146 -1.08 -2.82 -15.29
C PHE A 146 -1.56 -3.95 -14.38
N TYR A 147 -0.62 -4.73 -13.85
CA TYR A 147 -0.90 -5.69 -12.79
C TYR A 147 0.06 -5.47 -11.61
N PHE A 148 -0.36 -5.89 -10.42
CA PHE A 148 0.47 -5.85 -9.23
C PHE A 148 1.16 -7.19 -9.01
N LYS A 149 2.49 -7.18 -8.99
CA LYS A 149 3.32 -8.33 -8.64
C LYS A 149 3.88 -8.14 -7.23
N SER A 150 3.71 -9.09 -6.32
CA SER A 150 4.31 -8.99 -4.98
C SER A 150 5.82 -8.77 -5.08
N TYR A 151 6.36 -7.94 -4.19
CA TYR A 151 7.79 -7.67 -4.08
C TYR A 151 8.55 -8.75 -3.30
N LEU A 152 7.86 -9.74 -2.74
CA LEU A 152 8.49 -10.92 -2.14
C LEU A 152 9.31 -11.70 -3.19
N SER A 153 10.56 -12.03 -2.89
CA SER A 153 11.55 -12.48 -3.87
C SER A 153 11.58 -13.98 -4.16
N ASP A 154 10.92 -14.80 -3.36
CA ASP A 154 11.05 -16.27 -3.40
C ASP A 154 10.29 -16.93 -4.57
N LYS A 155 9.15 -16.36 -4.97
CA LYS A 155 8.38 -16.83 -6.13
C LYS A 155 7.45 -15.74 -6.67
N ARG A 156 6.99 -15.92 -7.92
CA ARG A 156 6.04 -15.02 -8.56
C ARG A 156 4.67 -15.11 -7.87
N ARG A 157 4.15 -13.95 -7.45
CA ARG A 157 2.80 -13.78 -6.91
C ARG A 157 2.15 -12.57 -7.55
N ILE A 158 1.01 -12.76 -8.20
CA ILE A 158 0.28 -11.71 -8.91
C ILE A 158 -1.06 -11.49 -8.21
N LEU A 159 -1.37 -10.24 -7.88
CA LEU A 159 -2.69 -9.91 -7.36
C LEU A 159 -3.72 -10.08 -8.48
N GLY A 160 -4.83 -10.77 -8.18
CA GLY A 160 -5.92 -10.92 -9.12
C GLY A 160 -7.21 -11.36 -8.46
N PHE A 161 -8.30 -11.23 -9.21
CA PHE A 161 -9.65 -11.52 -8.76
C PHE A 161 -10.35 -12.49 -9.71
N ASP A 162 -11.23 -13.33 -9.16
CA ASP A 162 -12.09 -14.21 -9.95
C ASP A 162 -13.30 -13.45 -10.51
N SER A 163 -14.17 -14.14 -11.27
CA SER A 163 -15.38 -13.55 -11.85
C SER A 163 -16.41 -13.08 -10.80
N LYS A 164 -16.25 -13.43 -9.53
CA LYS A 164 -17.09 -12.96 -8.43
C LYS A 164 -16.48 -11.76 -7.70
N GLY A 165 -15.32 -11.28 -8.15
CA GLY A 165 -14.56 -10.22 -7.48
C GLY A 165 -13.92 -10.69 -6.17
N LEU A 166 -13.72 -12.00 -5.99
CA LEU A 166 -13.02 -12.54 -4.82
C LEU A 166 -11.53 -12.71 -5.14
N PRO A 167 -10.64 -12.50 -4.16
CA PRO A 167 -9.21 -12.56 -4.39
C PRO A 167 -8.80 -14.00 -4.71
N MET A 168 -8.06 -14.16 -5.80
CA MET A 168 -7.47 -15.44 -6.16
C MET A 168 -6.19 -15.68 -5.37
N ASN A 169 -5.79 -16.95 -5.26
CA ASN A 169 -4.45 -17.28 -4.80
C ASN A 169 -3.41 -16.69 -5.76
N THR A 170 -2.48 -15.89 -5.25
CA THR A 170 -1.58 -15.09 -6.08
C THR A 170 -0.59 -15.91 -6.91
N GLY A 171 -0.33 -17.16 -6.53
CA GLY A 171 0.49 -18.09 -7.31
C GLY A 171 -0.23 -18.65 -8.55
N GLN A 172 -1.57 -18.59 -8.58
CA GLN A 172 -2.42 -19.14 -9.64
C GLN A 172 -2.83 -18.09 -10.69
N VAL A 173 -2.62 -16.81 -10.39
CA VAL A 173 -2.99 -15.71 -11.29
C VAL A 173 -1.99 -15.60 -12.45
N THR A 174 -2.51 -15.58 -13.67
CA THR A 174 -1.71 -15.43 -14.89
C THR A 174 -1.43 -13.94 -15.13
N PRO A 175 -0.17 -13.48 -15.27
CA PRO A 175 0.12 -12.10 -15.62
C PRO A 175 -0.55 -11.69 -16.94
N ASN A 176 -1.00 -10.44 -17.04
CA ASN A 176 -1.68 -9.88 -18.22
C ASN A 176 -3.00 -10.56 -18.62
N SER A 177 -3.54 -11.43 -17.77
CA SER A 177 -4.91 -11.93 -17.89
C SER A 177 -5.90 -10.93 -17.29
N LEU A 178 -7.19 -11.03 -17.66
CA LEU A 178 -8.23 -10.15 -17.11
C LEU A 178 -8.29 -10.19 -15.58
N GLU A 179 -8.05 -11.37 -14.99
CA GLU A 179 -7.99 -11.56 -13.54
C GLU A 179 -6.93 -10.66 -12.87
N SER A 180 -5.84 -10.34 -13.58
CA SER A 180 -4.68 -9.61 -13.05
C SER A 180 -4.65 -8.11 -13.35
N LEU A 181 -5.47 -7.65 -14.31
CA LEU A 181 -5.34 -6.30 -14.84
C LEU A 181 -6.16 -5.29 -14.04
N PHE A 182 -5.57 -4.11 -13.86
CA PHE A 182 -6.16 -2.96 -13.19
C PHE A 182 -6.01 -1.68 -14.03
N SER A 183 -6.81 -0.67 -13.70
CA SER A 183 -6.59 0.73 -14.08
C SER A 183 -6.83 1.65 -12.88
N GLU A 184 -6.14 2.78 -12.84
CA GLU A 184 -6.34 3.86 -11.87
C GLU A 184 -7.54 4.74 -12.29
N VAL A 185 -8.32 5.22 -11.31
CA VAL A 185 -9.40 6.21 -11.46
C VAL A 185 -9.28 7.28 -10.38
#